data_AF-A0A2M9M9B8-F1
#
_entry.id   AF-A0A2M9M9B8-F1
#
_cell.length_a   1.000
_cell.length_b   1.000
_cell.length_c   1.000
_cell.angle_alpha   90.00
_cell.angle_beta   90.00
_cell.angle_gamma   90.00
#
_symmetry.space_group_name_H-M   'P 1'
#
loop_
_entity.id
_entity.type
_entity.pdbx_description
1 polymer ?
#
loop_
_entity_poly.entity_id
_entity_poly.type
_entity_poly.pdbx_seq_one_letter_code
_entity_poly.pdbx_strand_id
1 'polypeptide(L)'
;MLHAVRATLDDALTTIDPDGPQDPGLGFLLGRPLALVRTRIDLELCGPARTTVAWSQVAAPPPPDLTDYPWFVRLGDPHRTDDGLIGMIIDDNYDHLDTVVDPVDEHDGFLRPIPTDGEPPFTVSVAGEPLNTTLLVDPRVPVHATTDVLPTGTVHIPQEFTARALARMAVAFRAGPLQTDEAHGTALIPTPATAAGTWSWAEPATDGWRTLPLTSPDPTATPFSHPDLRSGYLLLGDAVTSTDHTTGEHA
;
A
#
# COMPACT_ATOMS: atom_id res chain seq x y z
N MET A 1 -16.87 12.15 -1.19
CA MET A 1 -15.78 11.52 -1.97
C MET A 1 -14.48 11.27 -1.20
N LEU A 2 -13.53 12.22 -0.99
CA LEU A 2 -12.21 11.90 -0.39
C LEU A 2 -12.29 11.27 1.02
N HIS A 3 -13.24 11.74 1.84
CA HIS A 3 -13.48 11.16 3.16
C HIS A 3 -13.90 9.69 3.07
N ALA A 4 -14.87 9.38 2.21
CA ALA A 4 -15.37 8.03 1.96
C ALA A 4 -14.23 7.11 1.49
N VAL A 5 -13.41 7.56 0.54
CA VAL A 5 -12.23 6.81 0.09
C VAL A 5 -11.32 6.48 1.27
N ARG A 6 -10.91 7.49 2.05
CA ARG A 6 -10.04 7.26 3.20
C ARG A 6 -10.66 6.29 4.20
N ALA A 7 -11.93 6.47 4.56
CA ALA A 7 -12.61 5.65 5.54
C ALA A 7 -12.75 4.18 5.08
N THR A 8 -13.02 3.95 3.78
CA THR A 8 -13.03 2.61 3.19
C THR A 8 -11.65 1.96 3.15
N LEU A 9 -10.59 2.72 2.86
CA LEU A 9 -9.22 2.20 2.94
C LEU A 9 -8.83 1.85 4.38
N ASP A 10 -9.20 2.70 5.34
CA ASP A 10 -8.96 2.46 6.76
C ASP A 10 -9.69 1.18 7.22
N ASP A 11 -10.94 0.96 6.78
CA ASP A 11 -11.73 -0.24 7.08
C ASP A 11 -11.13 -1.51 6.45
N ALA A 12 -10.76 -1.44 5.16
CA ALA A 12 -10.07 -2.54 4.47
C ALA A 12 -8.75 -2.92 5.15
N LEU A 13 -7.99 -1.95 5.64
CA LEU A 13 -6.77 -2.25 6.38
C LEU A 13 -7.06 -3.02 7.68
N THR A 14 -8.23 -2.85 8.31
CA THR A 14 -8.56 -3.61 9.53
C THR A 14 -8.72 -5.12 9.29
N THR A 15 -9.00 -5.54 8.05
CA THR A 15 -9.13 -6.97 7.72
C THR A 15 -7.78 -7.65 7.48
N ILE A 16 -6.72 -6.88 7.29
CA ILE A 16 -5.39 -7.36 6.93
C ILE A 16 -4.47 -7.38 8.16
N ASP A 17 -3.97 -8.58 8.51
CA ASP A 17 -2.99 -8.80 9.58
C ASP A 17 -1.70 -9.40 9.02
N PRO A 18 -0.66 -8.58 8.76
CA PRO A 18 0.62 -9.08 8.29
C PRO A 18 1.37 -9.81 9.40
N ASP A 19 1.56 -11.12 9.22
CA ASP A 19 2.44 -11.91 10.06
C ASP A 19 3.88 -11.35 10.03
N GLY A 20 4.46 -11.10 11.21
CA GLY A 20 5.88 -10.77 11.38
C GLY A 20 6.16 -9.56 12.26
N PRO A 21 7.41 -9.42 12.77
CA PRO A 21 7.78 -8.30 13.61
C PRO A 21 7.75 -7.02 12.76
N GLN A 22 6.71 -6.22 12.95
CA GLN A 22 6.83 -4.78 12.75
C GLN A 22 8.07 -4.35 13.54
N ASP A 23 8.86 -3.41 13.04
CA ASP A 23 9.54 -2.54 14.00
C ASP A 23 8.40 -1.74 14.67
N PRO A 24 7.97 -2.09 15.90
CA PRO A 24 6.68 -1.66 16.44
C PRO A 24 6.64 -0.13 16.61
N GLY A 25 7.81 0.50 16.71
CA GLY A 25 7.95 1.95 16.81
C GLY A 25 7.68 2.69 15.50
N LEU A 26 7.94 2.07 14.34
CA LEU A 26 7.84 2.72 13.04
C LEU A 26 6.44 2.64 12.44
N GLY A 27 5.77 1.49 12.54
CA GLY A 27 4.37 1.35 12.14
C GLY A 27 3.43 2.25 12.96
N PHE A 28 3.80 2.55 14.21
CA PHE A 28 3.07 3.50 15.05
C PHE A 28 3.14 4.94 14.53
N LEU A 29 4.27 5.35 13.92
CA LEU A 29 4.50 6.73 13.49
C LEU A 29 4.19 6.95 12.01
N LEU A 30 4.60 6.02 11.14
CA LEU A 30 4.38 6.08 9.69
C LEU A 30 2.98 5.60 9.29
N GLY A 31 2.25 4.95 10.19
CA GLY A 31 1.01 4.26 9.88
C GLY A 31 1.27 2.99 9.06
N ARG A 32 0.27 2.59 8.25
CA ARG A 32 0.37 1.45 7.34
C ARG A 32 0.65 1.95 5.91
N PRO A 33 1.86 1.76 5.37
CA PRO A 33 2.17 2.19 4.01
C PRO A 33 1.37 1.36 3.00
N LEU A 34 0.87 2.01 1.96
CA LEU A 34 0.19 1.37 0.84
C LEU A 34 1.07 1.39 -0.41
N ALA A 35 0.98 0.34 -1.22
CA ALA A 35 1.63 0.26 -2.52
C ALA A 35 0.58 0.30 -3.63
N LEU A 36 0.82 1.12 -4.65
CA LEU A 36 0.07 1.09 -5.90
C LEU A 36 0.90 0.36 -6.94
N VAL A 37 0.44 -0.79 -7.40
CA VAL A 37 1.17 -1.66 -8.33
C VAL A 37 0.36 -1.90 -9.60
N ARG A 38 1.06 -1.97 -10.73
CA ARG A 38 0.46 -2.40 -12.00
C ARG A 38 0.74 -3.87 -12.20
N THR A 39 -0.29 -4.64 -12.50
CA THR A 39 -0.25 -6.10 -12.60
C THR A 39 -0.88 -6.58 -13.90
N ARG A 40 -0.45 -7.76 -14.33
CA ARG A 40 -0.98 -8.48 -15.48
C ARG A 40 -1.41 -9.87 -15.02
N ILE A 41 -2.67 -10.20 -15.23
CA ILE A 41 -3.26 -11.49 -14.88
C ILE A 41 -3.40 -12.30 -16.17
N ASP A 42 -2.86 -13.52 -16.16
CA ASP A 42 -2.77 -14.38 -17.33
C ASP A 42 -2.95 -15.86 -16.93
N LEU A 43 -3.36 -16.71 -17.87
CA LEU A 43 -3.48 -18.15 -17.68
C LEU A 43 -2.65 -18.90 -18.72
N GLU A 44 -1.75 -19.74 -18.24
CA GLU A 44 -0.92 -20.59 -19.09
C GLU A 44 -1.21 -22.06 -18.80
N LEU A 45 -1.16 -22.90 -19.85
CA LEU A 45 -1.26 -24.34 -19.71
C LEU A 45 0.12 -24.96 -19.48
N CYS A 46 0.19 -25.90 -18.55
CA CYS A 46 1.37 -26.75 -18.38
C CYS A 46 1.37 -27.87 -19.45
N GLY A 47 1.66 -27.50 -20.69
CA GLY A 47 1.67 -28.37 -21.87
C GLY A 47 0.49 -28.11 -22.83
N PRO A 48 0.34 -28.93 -23.87
CA PRO A 48 -0.69 -28.72 -24.88
C PRO A 48 -2.10 -28.98 -24.33
N ALA A 49 -3.06 -28.16 -24.78
CA ALA A 49 -4.47 -28.36 -24.48
C ALA A 49 -4.92 -29.77 -24.91
N ARG A 50 -5.61 -30.47 -24.00
CA ARG A 50 -6.06 -31.84 -24.25
C ARG A 50 -7.34 -31.81 -25.08
N THR A 51 -7.36 -32.58 -26.15
CA THR A 51 -8.56 -32.84 -26.95
C THR A 51 -9.38 -33.98 -26.35
N THR A 52 -10.64 -34.09 -26.78
CA THR A 52 -11.55 -35.19 -26.41
C THR A 52 -10.91 -36.58 -26.55
N VAL A 53 -11.25 -37.48 -25.63
CA VAL A 53 -10.91 -38.92 -25.68
C VAL A 53 -12.08 -39.79 -26.14
N ALA A 54 -13.18 -39.16 -26.57
CA ALA A 54 -14.37 -39.88 -27.03
C ALA A 54 -14.06 -40.70 -28.29
N TRP A 55 -14.39 -42.00 -28.27
CA TRP A 55 -14.07 -42.93 -29.36
C TRP A 55 -14.54 -42.46 -30.75
N SER A 56 -15.71 -41.81 -30.81
CA SER A 56 -16.29 -41.28 -32.05
C SER A 56 -15.49 -40.13 -32.68
N GLN A 57 -14.58 -39.51 -31.94
CA GLN A 57 -13.86 -38.29 -32.35
C GLN A 57 -12.33 -38.50 -32.45
N VAL A 58 -11.81 -39.69 -32.11
CA VAL A 58 -10.36 -39.96 -32.09
C VAL A 58 -9.70 -39.80 -33.45
N ALA A 59 -10.39 -40.14 -34.54
CA ALA A 59 -9.83 -40.04 -35.90
C ALA A 59 -9.68 -38.59 -36.40
N ALA A 60 -10.51 -37.68 -35.89
CA ALA A 60 -10.51 -36.26 -36.25
C ALA A 60 -11.02 -35.44 -35.04
N PRO A 61 -10.16 -35.23 -34.03
CA PRO A 61 -10.58 -34.54 -32.81
C PRO A 61 -10.89 -33.07 -33.12
N PRO A 62 -11.98 -32.51 -32.55
CA PRO A 62 -12.23 -31.08 -32.63
C PRO A 62 -11.13 -30.29 -31.88
N PRO A 63 -10.95 -28.99 -32.20
CA PRO A 63 -10.07 -28.12 -31.43
C PRO A 63 -10.49 -28.10 -29.95
N PRO A 64 -9.54 -27.94 -29.01
CA PRO A 64 -9.84 -27.98 -27.59
C PRO A 64 -10.47 -26.67 -27.10
N ASP A 65 -11.74 -26.74 -26.67
CA ASP A 65 -12.51 -25.61 -26.14
C ASP A 65 -11.90 -24.98 -24.87
N LEU A 66 -11.08 -25.75 -24.14
CA LEU A 66 -10.45 -25.33 -22.88
C LEU A 66 -9.66 -24.02 -23.01
N THR A 67 -9.05 -23.80 -24.18
CA THR A 67 -8.16 -22.66 -24.41
C THR A 67 -8.94 -21.34 -24.46
N ASP A 68 -10.16 -21.38 -25.00
CA ASP A 68 -11.04 -20.21 -25.15
C ASP A 68 -12.01 -20.05 -23.96
N TYR A 69 -12.05 -21.01 -23.04
CA TYR A 69 -12.96 -20.98 -21.90
C TYR A 69 -12.66 -19.78 -20.98
N PRO A 70 -13.67 -18.94 -20.66
CA PRO A 70 -13.49 -17.78 -19.79
C PRO A 70 -13.49 -18.23 -18.32
N TRP A 71 -12.31 -18.37 -17.74
CA TRP A 71 -12.16 -18.69 -16.33
C TRP A 71 -12.41 -17.46 -15.48
N PHE A 72 -13.33 -17.56 -14.54
CA PHE A 72 -13.48 -16.56 -13.48
C PHE A 72 -12.23 -16.54 -12.61
N VAL A 73 -11.75 -15.33 -12.30
CA VAL A 73 -10.65 -15.12 -11.36
C VAL A 73 -11.12 -14.16 -10.29
N ARG A 74 -11.06 -14.60 -9.03
CA ARG A 74 -11.27 -13.76 -7.86
C ARG A 74 -9.92 -13.28 -7.36
N LEU A 75 -9.74 -11.97 -7.33
CA LEU A 75 -8.54 -11.33 -6.78
C LEU A 75 -8.85 -10.78 -5.39
N GLY A 76 -8.03 -11.17 -4.42
CA GLY A 76 -8.24 -10.86 -3.01
C GLY A 76 -9.34 -11.71 -2.36
N ASP A 77 -9.30 -11.77 -1.03
CA ASP A 77 -10.34 -12.35 -0.20
C ASP A 77 -10.39 -11.62 1.15
N PRO A 78 -11.46 -10.85 1.45
CA PRO A 78 -11.55 -10.08 2.69
C PRO A 78 -11.67 -10.97 3.94
N HIS A 79 -11.97 -12.27 3.79
CA HIS A 79 -11.99 -13.22 4.91
C HIS A 79 -10.61 -13.78 5.25
N ARG A 80 -9.59 -13.48 4.43
CA ARG A 80 -8.20 -13.87 4.64
C ARG A 80 -7.41 -12.70 5.20
N THR A 81 -6.91 -12.84 6.42
CA THR A 81 -6.09 -11.81 7.05
C THR A 81 -4.71 -11.65 6.40
N ASP A 82 -4.25 -12.68 5.68
CA ASP A 82 -3.00 -12.69 4.93
C ASP A 82 -3.14 -12.23 3.47
N ASP A 83 -4.29 -11.66 3.07
CA ASP A 83 -4.48 -11.05 1.76
C ASP A 83 -4.26 -9.54 1.79
N GLY A 84 -3.34 -9.04 0.97
CA GLY A 84 -2.96 -7.63 0.91
C GLY A 84 -3.84 -6.74 0.05
N LEU A 85 -4.83 -7.26 -0.68
CA LEU A 85 -5.62 -6.44 -1.58
C LEU A 85 -6.54 -5.50 -0.80
N ILE A 86 -6.50 -4.22 -1.16
CA ILE A 86 -7.41 -3.20 -0.61
C ILE A 86 -8.41 -2.76 -1.67
N GLY A 87 -7.93 -2.59 -2.90
CA GLY A 87 -8.78 -2.34 -4.05
C GLY A 87 -8.05 -2.49 -5.37
N MET A 88 -8.81 -2.50 -6.46
CA MET A 88 -8.30 -2.65 -7.80
C MET A 88 -8.98 -1.71 -8.79
N ILE A 89 -8.27 -1.39 -9.84
CA ILE A 89 -8.76 -0.71 -11.03
C ILE A 89 -8.57 -1.68 -12.20
N ILE A 90 -9.67 -1.97 -12.87
CA ILE A 90 -9.72 -2.90 -14.01
C ILE A 90 -9.63 -2.09 -15.32
N ASP A 91 -8.84 -2.58 -16.28
CA ASP A 91 -8.75 -2.03 -17.64
C ASP A 91 -8.40 -0.53 -17.71
N ASP A 92 -7.55 -0.06 -16.79
CA ASP A 92 -7.16 1.36 -16.68
C ASP A 92 -8.36 2.32 -16.55
N ASN A 93 -9.53 1.84 -16.10
CA ASN A 93 -10.70 2.66 -15.85
C ASN A 93 -10.64 3.31 -14.46
N TYR A 94 -9.93 4.43 -14.39
CA TYR A 94 -9.74 5.20 -13.14
C TYR A 94 -10.98 5.98 -12.67
N ASP A 95 -12.13 5.84 -13.33
CA ASP A 95 -13.39 6.47 -12.89
C ASP A 95 -14.01 5.74 -11.68
N HIS A 96 -13.55 4.52 -11.40
CA HIS A 96 -13.99 3.73 -10.25
C HIS A 96 -12.82 3.03 -9.56
N LEU A 97 -12.98 2.75 -8.27
CA LEU A 97 -12.12 1.86 -7.50
C LEU A 97 -12.96 0.70 -6.98
N ASP A 98 -12.61 -0.51 -7.40
CA ASP A 98 -13.25 -1.72 -6.91
C ASP A 98 -12.62 -2.12 -5.57
N THR A 99 -13.39 -2.20 -4.48
CA THR A 99 -12.90 -2.35 -3.11
C THR A 99 -13.20 -3.73 -2.53
N VAL A 100 -12.29 -4.27 -1.71
CA VAL A 100 -12.49 -5.60 -1.08
C VAL A 100 -13.53 -5.59 0.05
N VAL A 101 -13.79 -4.42 0.62
CA VAL A 101 -14.85 -4.19 1.61
C VAL A 101 -15.96 -3.34 1.01
N ASP A 102 -17.12 -3.37 1.66
CA ASP A 102 -18.23 -2.48 1.33
C ASP A 102 -17.85 -1.01 1.58
N PRO A 103 -18.04 -0.11 0.61
CA PRO A 103 -17.76 1.31 0.79
C PRO A 103 -18.54 1.91 1.97
N VAL A 104 -17.92 2.86 2.66
CA VAL A 104 -18.54 3.62 3.74
C VAL A 104 -18.79 5.06 3.28
N ASP A 105 -19.80 5.70 3.87
CA ASP A 105 -20.24 7.07 3.56
C ASP A 105 -20.67 7.30 2.10
N GLU A 106 -21.00 8.55 1.76
CA GLU A 106 -21.37 8.95 0.40
C GLU A 106 -20.15 9.05 -0.52
N HIS A 107 -20.17 8.25 -1.60
CA HIS A 107 -19.05 8.07 -2.51
C HIS A 107 -19.40 8.28 -3.99
N ASP A 108 -20.59 8.78 -4.32
CA ASP A 108 -21.02 9.16 -5.68
C ASP A 108 -20.80 8.08 -6.77
N GLY A 109 -20.78 6.80 -6.37
CA GLY A 109 -20.51 5.67 -7.26
C GLY A 109 -19.04 5.43 -7.65
N PHE A 110 -18.09 6.22 -7.11
CA PHE A 110 -16.66 6.01 -7.36
C PHE A 110 -16.17 4.68 -6.76
N LEU A 111 -16.57 4.37 -5.52
CA LEU A 111 -16.25 3.11 -4.86
C LEU A 111 -17.28 2.05 -5.23
N ARG A 112 -16.81 0.84 -5.60
CA ARG A 112 -17.66 -0.31 -5.94
C ARG A 112 -17.16 -1.54 -5.19
N PRO A 113 -17.97 -2.21 -4.37
CA PRO A 113 -17.51 -3.43 -3.71
C PRO A 113 -17.28 -4.54 -4.75
N ILE A 114 -16.19 -5.28 -4.59
CA ILE A 114 -15.93 -6.51 -5.33
C ILE A 114 -16.89 -7.58 -4.79
N PRO A 115 -17.71 -8.23 -5.64
CA PRO A 115 -18.60 -9.29 -5.18
C PRO A 115 -17.81 -10.44 -4.54
N THR A 116 -18.03 -10.70 -3.26
CA THR A 116 -17.51 -11.87 -2.55
C THR A 116 -18.31 -13.12 -2.89
N ASP A 117 -19.63 -12.97 -2.98
CA ASP A 117 -20.57 -13.99 -3.43
C ASP A 117 -20.88 -13.85 -4.93
N GLY A 118 -20.94 -14.97 -5.64
CA GLY A 118 -21.29 -15.02 -7.06
C GLY A 118 -20.10 -14.96 -8.02
N GLU A 119 -20.37 -14.56 -9.26
CA GLU A 119 -19.38 -14.48 -10.34
C GLU A 119 -18.46 -13.26 -10.16
N PRO A 120 -17.12 -13.46 -10.11
CA PRO A 120 -16.15 -12.37 -10.09
C PRO A 120 -16.31 -11.40 -11.27
N PRO A 121 -15.85 -10.15 -11.13
CA PRO A 121 -16.10 -9.10 -12.14
C PRO A 121 -15.36 -9.32 -13.47
N PHE A 122 -14.41 -10.24 -13.53
CA PHE A 122 -13.63 -10.50 -14.75
C PHE A 122 -13.35 -11.98 -14.96
N THR A 123 -13.06 -12.30 -16.23
CA THR A 123 -12.63 -13.62 -16.68
C THR A 123 -11.36 -13.50 -17.51
N VAL A 124 -10.57 -14.56 -17.53
CA VAL A 124 -9.38 -14.69 -18.39
C VAL A 124 -9.41 -16.07 -19.06
N SER A 125 -8.85 -16.18 -20.25
CA SER A 125 -8.75 -17.46 -20.98
C SER A 125 -7.31 -17.67 -21.44
N VAL A 126 -6.94 -18.91 -21.71
CA VAL A 126 -5.56 -19.26 -22.11
C VAL A 126 -5.20 -18.67 -23.48
N ALA A 127 -6.17 -18.61 -24.40
CA ALA A 127 -6.00 -17.98 -25.71
C ALA A 127 -6.32 -16.48 -25.70
N GLY A 128 -6.78 -15.95 -24.57
CA GLY A 128 -7.20 -14.56 -24.42
C GLY A 128 -6.02 -13.61 -24.22
N GLU A 129 -6.33 -12.32 -24.29
CA GLU A 129 -5.37 -11.29 -23.88
C GLU A 129 -5.29 -11.24 -22.35
N PRO A 130 -4.08 -11.03 -21.78
CA PRO A 130 -3.93 -10.86 -20.35
C PRO A 130 -4.69 -9.63 -19.83
N LEU A 131 -5.28 -9.74 -18.65
CA LEU A 131 -5.97 -8.63 -18.01
C LEU A 131 -4.98 -7.71 -17.31
N ASN A 132 -5.01 -6.41 -17.63
CA ASN A 132 -4.20 -5.42 -16.93
C ASN A 132 -5.02 -4.80 -15.79
N THR A 133 -4.41 -4.76 -14.60
CA THR A 133 -5.03 -4.17 -13.42
C THR A 133 -4.05 -3.26 -12.69
N THR A 134 -4.57 -2.26 -12.00
CA THR A 134 -3.80 -1.49 -11.01
C THR A 134 -4.34 -1.83 -9.63
N LEU A 135 -3.49 -2.34 -8.76
CA LEU A 135 -3.87 -2.77 -7.42
C LEU A 135 -3.36 -1.78 -6.38
N LEU A 136 -4.21 -1.46 -5.42
CA LEU A 136 -3.84 -0.83 -4.17
C LEU A 136 -3.74 -1.93 -3.11
N VAL A 137 -2.55 -2.07 -2.52
CA VAL A 137 -2.24 -3.23 -1.67
C VAL A 137 -1.44 -2.83 -0.42
N ASP A 138 -1.56 -3.63 0.64
CA ASP A 138 -0.59 -3.66 1.73
C ASP A 138 0.64 -4.47 1.27
N PRO A 139 1.81 -3.85 1.09
CA PRO A 139 2.98 -4.53 0.52
C PRO A 139 3.60 -5.59 1.44
N ARG A 140 3.14 -5.71 2.69
CA ARG A 140 3.71 -6.64 3.69
C ARG A 140 3.16 -8.06 3.55
N VAL A 141 2.03 -8.23 2.87
CA VAL A 141 1.34 -9.50 2.66
C VAL A 141 1.14 -9.77 1.16
N PRO A 142 1.01 -11.04 0.75
CA PRO A 142 0.72 -11.37 -0.64
C PRO A 142 -0.72 -11.00 -1.03
N VAL A 143 -0.97 -10.87 -2.33
CA VAL A 143 -2.31 -10.86 -2.91
C VAL A 143 -2.63 -12.24 -3.48
N HIS A 144 -3.85 -12.73 -3.23
CA HIS A 144 -4.30 -14.02 -3.73
C HIS A 144 -5.16 -13.89 -4.99
N ALA A 145 -5.02 -14.84 -5.91
CA ALA A 145 -5.84 -14.99 -7.10
C ALA A 145 -6.37 -16.43 -7.18
N THR A 146 -7.70 -16.59 -7.18
CA THR A 146 -8.37 -17.91 -7.10
C THR A 146 -9.30 -18.11 -8.29
N THR A 147 -9.27 -19.29 -8.90
CA THR A 147 -10.12 -19.67 -10.05
C THR A 147 -11.21 -20.68 -9.71
N ASP A 148 -11.37 -21.00 -8.43
CA ASP A 148 -12.26 -22.03 -7.84
C ASP A 148 -12.02 -23.47 -8.34
N VAL A 149 -11.13 -23.69 -9.31
CA VAL A 149 -10.76 -25.01 -9.85
C VAL A 149 -9.28 -25.34 -9.65
N LEU A 150 -8.40 -24.33 -9.73
CA LEU A 150 -6.97 -24.48 -9.48
C LEU A 150 -6.59 -23.99 -8.09
N PRO A 151 -5.44 -24.44 -7.54
CA PRO A 151 -4.87 -23.84 -6.34
C PRO A 151 -4.74 -22.32 -6.50
N THR A 152 -5.03 -21.59 -5.43
CA THR A 152 -4.86 -20.14 -5.36
C THR A 152 -3.43 -19.74 -5.68
N GLY A 153 -3.26 -18.89 -6.70
CA GLY A 153 -2.00 -18.23 -6.99
C GLY A 153 -1.76 -17.08 -6.03
N THR A 154 -0.50 -16.83 -5.67
CA THR A 154 -0.13 -15.70 -4.80
C THR A 154 0.97 -14.87 -5.42
N VAL A 155 0.92 -13.57 -5.19
CA VAL A 155 1.99 -12.64 -5.57
C VAL A 155 2.35 -11.79 -4.36
N HIS A 156 3.63 -11.80 -4.01
CA HIS A 156 4.18 -10.93 -2.98
C HIS A 156 5.02 -9.84 -3.64
N ILE A 157 5.03 -8.63 -3.07
CA ILE A 157 5.93 -7.55 -3.51
C ILE A 157 7.26 -7.75 -2.79
N PRO A 158 8.36 -8.09 -3.49
CA PRO A 158 9.64 -8.28 -2.83
C PRO A 158 10.10 -7.01 -2.08
N GLN A 159 10.68 -7.21 -0.90
CA GLN A 159 11.03 -6.12 0.02
C GLN A 159 12.01 -5.13 -0.60
N GLU A 160 12.86 -5.54 -1.54
CA GLU A 160 13.79 -4.66 -2.24
C GLU A 160 13.09 -3.52 -3.01
N PHE A 161 11.83 -3.72 -3.43
CA PHE A 161 11.05 -2.70 -4.12
C PHE A 161 10.40 -1.71 -3.16
N THR A 162 10.23 -2.06 -1.88
CA THR A 162 9.53 -1.24 -0.89
C THR A 162 10.50 -0.58 0.09
N ALA A 163 11.59 -1.25 0.46
CA ALA A 163 12.55 -0.81 1.48
C ALA A 163 13.07 0.61 1.21
N ARG A 164 13.52 0.90 -0.01
CA ARG A 164 14.03 2.23 -0.38
C ARG A 164 12.94 3.30 -0.35
N ALA A 165 11.72 2.97 -0.75
CA ALA A 165 10.61 3.90 -0.73
C ALA A 165 10.23 4.24 0.71
N LEU A 166 10.11 3.22 1.57
CA LEU A 166 9.81 3.35 2.99
C LEU A 166 10.88 4.14 3.74
N ALA A 167 12.17 3.87 3.48
CA ALA A 167 13.28 4.62 4.09
C ALA A 167 13.29 6.12 3.74
N ARG A 168 12.64 6.52 2.64
CA ARG A 168 12.52 7.92 2.21
C ARG A 168 11.24 8.59 2.68
N MET A 169 10.32 7.86 3.33
CA MET A 169 9.10 8.45 3.87
C MET A 169 9.44 9.30 5.10
N ALA A 170 8.74 10.43 5.24
CA ALA A 170 8.80 11.28 6.41
C ALA A 170 7.39 11.44 6.99
N VAL A 171 7.29 11.48 8.32
CA VAL A 171 6.03 11.69 9.02
C VAL A 171 5.91 13.15 9.41
N ALA A 172 4.75 13.75 9.14
CA ALA A 172 4.45 15.12 9.51
C ALA A 172 3.44 15.17 10.67
N PHE A 173 3.89 15.59 11.85
CA PHE A 173 3.05 15.78 13.03
C PHE A 173 2.64 17.24 13.13
N ARG A 174 1.33 17.53 13.04
CA ARG A 174 0.84 18.89 13.18
C ARG A 174 1.15 19.42 14.58
N ALA A 175 1.79 20.59 14.64
CA ALA A 175 2.20 21.22 15.88
C ALA A 175 1.88 22.72 15.84
N GLY A 176 1.16 23.20 16.85
CA GLY A 176 0.83 24.62 16.96
C GLY A 176 -0.51 24.94 17.61
N PRO A 177 -0.71 26.18 18.09
CA PRO A 177 0.30 27.25 18.09
C PRO A 177 1.35 27.05 19.19
N LEU A 178 2.64 27.12 18.82
CA LEU A 178 3.78 27.01 19.73
C LEU A 178 4.43 28.38 19.89
N GLN A 179 4.73 28.74 21.14
CA GLN A 179 5.53 29.91 21.45
C GLN A 179 7.00 29.52 21.35
N THR A 180 7.63 29.78 20.21
CA THR A 180 8.99 29.34 19.92
C THR A 180 9.73 30.42 19.14
N ASP A 181 11.04 30.48 19.32
CA ASP A 181 11.92 31.43 18.68
C ASP A 181 12.91 30.69 17.78
N GLU A 182 13.54 31.41 16.88
CA GLU A 182 14.57 30.90 15.98
C GLU A 182 15.94 31.37 16.46
N ALA A 183 16.83 30.44 16.76
CA ALA A 183 18.24 30.76 17.02
C ALA A 183 19.09 30.34 15.83
N HIS A 184 19.69 31.30 15.12
CA HIS A 184 20.64 31.05 14.03
C HIS A 184 20.12 30.07 12.94
N GLY A 185 18.88 30.22 12.47
CA GLY A 185 18.33 29.31 11.45
C GLY A 185 17.77 28.00 11.99
N THR A 186 17.63 27.86 13.31
CA THR A 186 17.20 26.63 13.98
C THR A 186 15.97 26.88 14.85
N ALA A 187 14.96 26.01 14.76
CA ALA A 187 13.77 26.12 15.58
C ALA A 187 14.06 25.62 17.01
N LEU A 188 13.76 26.45 18.02
CA LEU A 188 13.91 26.09 19.43
C LEU A 188 12.69 25.31 19.91
N ILE A 189 12.64 24.02 19.59
CA ILE A 189 11.56 23.11 19.98
C ILE A 189 12.20 21.85 20.57
N PRO A 190 11.74 21.38 21.75
CA PRO A 190 12.19 20.12 22.32
C PRO A 190 11.97 18.97 21.33
N THR A 191 13.03 18.22 21.03
CA THR A 191 12.93 17.03 20.17
C THR A 191 12.15 15.94 20.90
N PRO A 192 11.12 15.34 20.29
CA PRO A 192 10.43 14.19 20.88
C PRO A 192 11.42 13.04 21.14
N ALA A 193 11.49 12.55 22.37
CA ALA A 193 12.40 11.45 22.76
C ALA A 193 11.93 10.07 22.27
N THR A 194 10.73 9.99 21.70
CA THR A 194 9.99 8.74 21.46
C THR A 194 10.33 8.03 20.16
N ALA A 195 11.11 8.64 19.24
CA ALA A 195 11.41 8.05 17.94
C ALA A 195 12.85 8.34 17.48
N ALA A 196 13.51 7.32 16.94
CA ALA A 196 14.77 7.45 16.24
C ALA A 196 14.54 8.05 14.84
N GLY A 197 15.44 8.93 14.39
CA GLY A 197 15.38 9.59 13.10
C GLY A 197 15.79 11.06 13.18
N THR A 198 15.66 11.77 12.06
CA THR A 198 16.02 13.18 11.94
C THR A 198 14.76 14.04 12.11
N TRP A 199 14.70 14.83 13.17
CA TRP A 199 13.60 15.76 13.42
C TRP A 199 13.86 17.15 12.83
N SER A 200 12.85 17.73 12.18
CA SER A 200 12.87 19.11 11.68
C SER A 200 11.52 19.81 11.86
N TRP A 201 11.51 21.14 11.84
CA TRP A 201 10.32 21.97 11.87
C TRP A 201 9.99 22.46 10.46
N ALA A 202 8.75 22.28 10.01
CA ALA A 202 8.26 22.82 8.76
C ALA A 202 7.11 23.80 8.98
N GLU A 203 7.20 25.00 8.41
CA GLU A 203 6.19 26.04 8.55
C GLU A 203 5.88 26.72 7.20
N PRO A 204 4.67 27.28 7.05
CA PRO A 204 4.34 28.05 5.86
C PRO A 204 5.22 29.29 5.75
N ALA A 205 5.75 29.53 4.56
CA ALA A 205 6.51 30.73 4.18
C ALA A 205 5.82 31.43 3.00
N THR A 206 6.33 32.61 2.59
CA THR A 206 5.74 33.39 1.48
C THR A 206 5.63 32.59 0.19
N ASP A 207 6.59 31.70 -0.08
CA ASP A 207 6.66 30.88 -1.30
C ASP A 207 6.80 29.38 -1.00
N GLY A 208 5.90 28.86 -0.16
CA GLY A 208 5.80 27.42 0.10
C GLY A 208 6.10 27.05 1.55
N TRP A 209 7.01 26.11 1.75
CA TRP A 209 7.36 25.59 3.07
C TRP A 209 8.82 25.90 3.40
N ARG A 210 9.06 26.43 4.61
CA ARG A 210 10.39 26.56 5.18
C ARG A 210 10.62 25.42 6.16
N THR A 211 11.72 24.69 5.99
CA THR A 211 12.14 23.63 6.90
C THR A 211 13.38 24.07 7.67
N LEU A 212 13.37 23.88 8.99
CA LEU A 212 14.45 24.24 9.91
C LEU A 212 14.86 23.02 10.74
N PRO A 213 16.15 22.85 11.04
CA PRO A 213 16.57 21.89 12.06
C PRO A 213 15.96 22.23 13.42
N LEU A 214 15.86 21.23 14.31
CA LEU A 214 15.47 21.44 15.70
C LEU A 214 16.68 21.60 16.61
N THR A 215 16.53 22.40 17.65
CA THR A 215 17.42 22.42 18.81
C THR A 215 16.61 22.55 20.07
N SER A 216 16.99 21.78 21.09
CA SER A 216 16.34 21.86 22.39
C SER A 216 16.63 23.21 23.04
N PRO A 217 15.60 23.93 23.55
CA PRO A 217 15.81 25.15 24.32
C PRO A 217 16.67 24.88 25.56
N ASP A 218 17.58 25.80 25.89
CA ASP A 218 18.32 25.76 27.14
C ASP A 218 17.36 26.08 28.31
N PRO A 219 17.15 25.16 29.28
CA PRO A 219 16.23 25.38 30.40
C PRO A 219 16.69 26.50 31.35
N THR A 220 17.94 26.94 31.25
CA THR A 220 18.51 28.04 32.03
C THR A 220 18.45 29.39 31.31
N ALA A 221 18.05 29.41 30.03
CA ALA A 221 17.91 30.64 29.28
C ALA A 221 16.73 31.48 29.81
N THR A 222 16.91 32.80 29.81
CA THR A 222 15.84 33.74 30.14
C THR A 222 14.71 33.65 29.11
N PRO A 223 13.44 33.85 29.51
CA PRO A 223 12.30 33.81 28.58
C PRO A 223 12.51 34.74 27.38
N PHE A 224 12.00 34.32 26.22
CA PHE A 224 12.10 35.09 24.99
C PHE A 224 11.57 36.51 25.16
N SER A 225 12.34 37.49 24.71
CA SER A 225 11.96 38.91 24.80
C SER A 225 10.82 39.27 23.84
N HIS A 226 10.71 38.56 22.71
CA HIS A 226 9.67 38.71 21.69
C HIS A 226 9.25 37.33 21.19
N PRO A 227 8.34 36.65 21.91
CA PRO A 227 7.92 35.32 21.49
C PRO A 227 7.01 35.37 20.26
N ASP A 228 7.38 34.66 19.20
CA ASP A 228 6.53 34.45 18.02
C ASP A 228 5.65 33.21 18.20
N LEU A 229 4.38 33.34 17.81
CA LEU A 229 3.47 32.20 17.71
C LEU A 229 3.63 31.56 16.34
N ARG A 230 4.14 30.32 16.34
CA ARG A 230 4.42 29.56 15.12
C ARG A 230 3.52 28.33 15.05
N SER A 231 3.02 28.03 13.86
CA SER A 231 2.20 26.86 13.58
C SER A 231 2.75 26.16 12.34
N GLY A 232 2.86 24.84 12.42
CA GLY A 232 3.53 24.06 11.39
C GLY A 232 3.46 22.56 11.67
N TYR A 233 4.49 21.86 11.23
CA TYR A 233 4.64 20.42 11.39
C TYR A 233 6.03 20.09 11.96
N LEU A 234 6.07 19.13 12.88
CA LEU A 234 7.29 18.41 13.19
C LEU A 234 7.43 17.29 12.17
N LEU A 235 8.52 17.29 11.42
CA LEU A 235 8.83 16.26 10.44
C LEU A 235 9.82 15.26 11.05
N LEU A 236 9.51 13.97 10.96
CA LEU A 236 10.41 12.87 11.28
C LEU A 236 10.83 12.18 9.99
N GLY A 237 12.09 12.36 9.58
CA GLY A 237 12.72 11.67 8.46
C GLY A 237 13.68 10.57 8.93
N ASP A 238 14.14 9.74 7.99
CA ASP A 238 15.12 8.65 8.23
C ASP A 238 14.73 7.71 9.37
N ALA A 239 13.41 7.54 9.58
CA ALA A 239 12.89 6.76 10.69
C ALA A 239 13.22 5.27 10.51
N VAL A 240 13.18 4.78 9.26
CA VAL A 240 13.60 3.42 8.90
C VAL A 240 15.10 3.44 8.61
N THR A 241 15.91 3.00 9.56
CA THR A 241 17.33 2.73 9.28
C THR A 241 17.41 1.52 8.37
N SER A 242 17.95 1.67 7.16
CA SER A 242 18.29 0.54 6.29
C SER A 242 19.36 -0.27 7.02
N THR A 243 18.98 -1.38 7.63
CA THR A 243 19.95 -2.38 8.08
C THR A 243 20.60 -2.95 6.83
N ASP A 244 21.71 -2.35 6.41
CA ASP A 244 22.57 -2.95 5.41
C ASP A 244 22.99 -4.33 5.94
N HIS A 245 22.52 -5.36 5.26
CA HIS A 245 22.95 -6.73 5.48
C HIS A 245 24.42 -6.80 5.05
N THR A 246 25.32 -6.45 5.96
CA THR A 246 26.74 -6.74 5.78
C THR A 246 26.88 -8.23 5.90
N THR A 247 27.03 -8.90 4.76
CA THR A 247 27.58 -10.25 4.65
C THR A 247 28.90 -10.28 5.42
N GLY A 248 28.87 -10.82 6.64
CA GLY A 248 30.03 -11.25 7.39
C GLY A 248 30.38 -12.67 6.97
N GLU A 249 31.27 -12.76 5.99
CA GLU A 249 32.16 -13.89 5.79
C GLU A 249 32.97 -14.14 7.10
N HIS A 250 33.54 -15.35 7.23
CA HIS A 250 34.24 -15.97 8.39
C HIS A 250 33.35 -16.91 9.23
N ALA A 251 33.58 -18.22 9.32
CA ALA A 251 34.69 -19.09 8.92
C ALA A 251 34.20 -20.54 8.78
#